data_AF-O87741-F1
#
_entry.id   AF-O87741-F1
#
_cell.length_a   1.000
_cell.length_b   1.000
_cell.length_c   1.000
_cell.angle_alpha   90.00
_cell.angle_beta   90.00
_cell.angle_gamma   90.00
#
_symmetry.space_group_name_H-M   'P 1'
#
loop_
_entity.id
_entity.type
_entity.pdbx_description
1 polymer ?
#
loop_
_entity_poly.entity_id
_entity_poly.type
_entity_poly.pdbx_seq_one_letter_code
_entity_poly.pdbx_strand_id
1 'polypeptide(L)'
;MAVSIAEYLGQRTDVDQQIVPVAKGTQIQCPFMDRTCDKASKVKNPTPPVCSVRKPDGTVWIVCEHRLCSTRQKKTVIVNGRKKQIENILVEHQRDILRKVAKLIYQDPELQDSEIGVRREVNIPLPDSDNSYHADYVMRNFSGRGRVDEVLLEMQGGGETSSTGEITRHIAAWADLEFPTNEILRQPVAANTIETNAWRRQQEQFLVKGNVVDQTGGKIVFAVGSLLYDYLHRRFRNANLRDLKAHNWTLCILAFKEDTSDEPRPGPIPLIIDDSKTLFTNYSTFVRFLTDQGAPRPELFEGSFLRLDNSSVTIMPR
;
A
#
# COMPACT_ATOMS: atom_id res chain seq x y z
N MET A 1 11.54 -3.50 18.75
CA MET A 1 11.91 -2.76 17.52
C MET A 1 11.21 -1.40 17.56
N ALA A 2 11.87 -0.39 17.00
CA ALA A 2 11.44 1.01 17.01
C ALA A 2 11.48 1.55 15.58
N VAL A 3 10.58 2.47 15.24
CA VAL A 3 10.54 3.14 13.93
C VAL A 3 10.78 4.64 14.10
N SER A 4 11.33 5.29 13.10
CA SER A 4 11.43 6.75 13.04
C SER A 4 10.48 7.33 11.98
N ILE A 5 10.11 8.60 12.12
CA ILE A 5 9.31 9.28 11.09
C ILE A 5 10.20 9.53 9.87
N ALA A 6 9.78 9.05 8.71
CA ALA A 6 10.50 9.23 7.45
C ALA A 6 9.94 10.41 6.64
N GLU A 7 8.61 10.52 6.58
CA GLU A 7 7.93 11.64 5.91
C GLU A 7 6.80 12.20 6.77
N TYR A 8 6.78 13.52 6.91
CA TYR A 8 5.69 14.28 7.51
C TYR A 8 5.10 15.23 6.46
N LEU A 9 3.82 15.03 6.12
CA LEU A 9 3.11 15.73 5.04
C LEU A 9 3.91 15.74 3.71
N GLY A 10 4.53 14.61 3.40
CA GLY A 10 5.34 14.45 2.21
C GLY A 10 6.65 15.24 2.20
N GLN A 11 7.13 15.69 3.35
CA GLN A 11 8.48 16.20 3.52
C GLN A 11 9.33 15.13 4.21
N ARG A 12 10.47 14.78 3.60
CA ARG A 12 11.44 13.84 4.19
C ARG A 12 12.15 14.46 5.41
N THR A 13 12.44 13.66 6.42
CA THR A 13 13.04 14.11 7.71
C THR A 13 14.57 14.02 7.76
N ASP A 14 15.20 13.48 6.74
CA ASP A 14 16.63 13.26 6.59
C ASP A 14 17.31 14.35 5.72
N VAL A 15 16.79 15.58 5.80
CA VAL A 15 17.35 16.79 5.17
C VAL A 15 17.43 17.95 6.17
N ASP A 16 18.27 18.94 5.87
CA ASP A 16 18.54 20.09 6.74
C ASP A 16 17.39 21.11 6.78
N GLN A 17 16.53 21.13 5.76
CA GLN A 17 15.36 22.01 5.75
C GLN A 17 14.34 21.52 6.78
N GLN A 18 14.24 22.25 7.88
CA GLN A 18 13.37 21.90 9.01
C GLN A 18 11.90 21.91 8.59
N ILE A 19 11.18 20.85 8.95
CA ILE A 19 9.74 20.72 8.71
C ILE A 19 8.99 21.56 9.72
N VAL A 20 8.04 22.37 9.24
CA VAL A 20 7.15 23.14 10.11
C VAL A 20 5.99 22.25 10.57
N PRO A 21 5.75 22.10 11.89
CA PRO A 21 4.62 21.34 12.39
C PRO A 21 3.29 21.90 11.90
N VAL A 22 2.34 21.01 11.60
CA VAL A 22 1.00 21.40 11.17
C VAL A 22 0.02 21.21 12.32
N ALA A 23 -0.71 22.28 12.63
CA ALA A 23 -1.75 22.25 13.66
C ALA A 23 -2.85 21.23 13.32
N LYS A 24 -3.42 20.63 14.37
CA LYS A 24 -4.50 19.65 14.25
C LYS A 24 -5.74 20.31 13.63
N GLY A 25 -6.35 19.63 12.64
CA GLY A 25 -7.56 20.11 11.95
C GLY A 25 -7.29 21.09 10.80
N THR A 26 -6.02 21.44 10.54
CA THR A 26 -5.67 22.34 9.43
C THR A 26 -6.05 21.74 8.07
N GLN A 27 -6.66 22.57 7.23
CA GLN A 27 -7.01 22.25 5.84
C GLN A 27 -5.80 22.44 4.92
N ILE A 28 -4.77 21.63 5.11
CA ILE A 28 -3.52 21.71 4.33
C ILE A 28 -3.57 20.80 3.10
N GLN A 29 -3.05 21.27 1.97
CA GLN A 29 -2.99 20.48 0.74
C GLN A 29 -2.05 19.28 0.90
N CYS A 30 -2.47 18.14 0.37
CA CYS A 30 -1.65 16.94 0.33
C CYS A 30 -0.80 16.96 -0.95
N PRO A 31 0.53 16.71 -0.88
CA PRO A 31 1.35 16.68 -2.10
C PRO A 31 1.08 15.48 -3.01
N PHE A 32 0.34 14.48 -2.51
CA PHE A 32 0.11 13.20 -3.21
C PHE A 32 -1.27 13.08 -3.86
N MET A 33 -2.12 14.10 -3.75
CA MET A 33 -3.49 14.11 -4.27
C MET A 33 -4.01 15.55 -4.40
N ASP A 34 -4.95 15.78 -5.32
CA ASP A 34 -5.54 17.09 -5.55
C ASP A 34 -6.65 17.45 -4.52
N ARG A 35 -6.30 17.39 -3.23
CA ARG A 35 -7.14 17.79 -2.09
C ARG A 35 -6.34 17.90 -0.80
N THR A 36 -7.02 18.30 0.27
CA THR A 36 -6.43 18.38 1.61
C THR A 36 -6.05 17.02 2.16
N CYS A 37 -5.05 17.00 3.05
CA CYS A 37 -4.54 15.80 3.69
C CYS A 37 -5.60 15.17 4.62
N ASP A 38 -6.09 13.99 4.27
CA ASP A 38 -7.13 13.28 5.03
C ASP A 38 -6.74 12.98 6.49
N LYS A 39 -5.46 12.96 6.84
CA LYS A 39 -4.99 12.79 8.23
C LYS A 39 -5.09 14.08 9.04
N ALA A 40 -4.57 15.18 8.49
CA ALA A 40 -4.52 16.48 9.18
C ALA A 40 -5.88 17.21 9.18
N SER A 41 -6.65 17.07 8.09
CA SER A 41 -7.87 17.84 7.83
C SER A 41 -9.16 17.17 8.33
N LYS A 42 -9.05 16.04 9.01
CA LYS A 42 -10.18 15.33 9.64
C LYS A 42 -10.87 16.24 10.66
N VAL A 43 -12.19 16.37 10.53
CA VAL A 43 -13.03 17.13 11.47
C VAL A 43 -13.07 16.48 12.85
N LYS A 44 -13.15 15.14 12.89
CA LYS A 44 -13.14 14.35 14.12
C LYS A 44 -11.83 13.59 14.22
N ASN A 45 -11.14 13.73 15.35
CA ASN A 45 -9.87 13.06 15.66
C ASN A 45 -8.80 13.23 14.57
N PRO A 46 -8.37 14.47 14.27
CA PRO A 46 -7.24 14.69 13.37
C PRO A 46 -6.00 13.99 13.89
N THR A 47 -5.29 13.31 12.99
CA THR A 47 -4.05 12.60 13.29
C THR A 47 -2.87 13.29 12.62
N PRO A 48 -1.66 13.22 13.18
CA PRO A 48 -0.48 13.76 12.52
C PRO A 48 -0.33 13.26 11.06
N PRO A 49 0.03 14.12 10.10
CA PRO A 49 0.14 13.77 8.68
C PRO A 49 1.39 12.94 8.35
N VAL A 50 1.63 11.85 9.08
CA VAL A 50 2.75 10.94 8.77
C VAL A 50 2.43 10.18 7.48
N CYS A 51 3.32 10.27 6.50
CA CYS A 51 3.18 9.61 5.21
C CYS A 51 3.92 8.26 5.18
N SER A 52 5.10 8.21 5.79
CA SER A 52 5.90 7.00 5.92
C SER A 52 6.76 7.04 7.19
N VAL A 53 7.15 5.85 7.65
CA VAL A 53 8.10 5.63 8.74
C VAL A 53 9.28 4.80 8.25
N ARG A 54 10.40 4.84 8.95
CA ARG A 54 11.62 4.09 8.62
C ARG A 54 11.89 3.03 9.68
N LYS A 55 12.21 1.82 9.26
CA LYS A 55 12.72 0.76 10.15
C LYS A 55 14.21 1.01 10.45
N PRO A 56 14.77 0.39 11.52
CA PRO A 56 16.19 0.56 11.86
C PRO A 56 17.16 0.11 10.76
N ASP A 57 16.73 -0.82 9.90
CA ASP A 57 17.48 -1.27 8.72
C ASP A 57 17.46 -0.27 7.55
N GLY A 58 16.86 0.89 7.74
CA GLY A 58 16.74 1.95 6.74
C GLY A 58 15.52 1.81 5.82
N THR A 59 14.78 0.70 5.87
CA THR A 59 13.68 0.47 4.92
C THR A 59 12.45 1.34 5.23
N VAL A 60 11.88 1.95 4.19
CA VAL A 60 10.67 2.78 4.29
C VAL A 60 9.41 1.90 4.35
N TRP A 61 8.52 2.26 5.26
CA TRP A 61 7.16 1.72 5.41
C TRP A 61 6.13 2.81 5.16
N ILE A 62 5.35 2.67 4.10
CA ILE A 62 4.35 3.68 3.68
C ILE A 62 3.06 3.52 4.51
N VAL A 63 2.81 4.44 5.43
CA VAL A 63 1.63 4.39 6.34
C VAL A 63 0.41 5.15 5.79
N CYS A 64 0.54 5.79 4.64
CA CYS A 64 -0.53 6.57 4.01
C CYS A 64 -0.86 5.98 2.63
N GLU A 65 -2.12 5.64 2.40
CA GLU A 65 -2.57 5.07 1.12
C GLU A 65 -2.33 6.01 -0.07
N HIS A 66 -2.54 7.31 0.12
CA HIS A 66 -2.29 8.33 -0.91
C HIS A 66 -0.80 8.49 -1.21
N ARG A 67 0.07 8.18 -0.23
CA ARG A 67 1.52 8.28 -0.42
C ARG A 67 2.03 7.23 -1.39
N LEU A 68 1.46 6.01 -1.38
CA LEU A 68 1.75 5.06 -2.45
C LEU A 68 1.08 5.57 -3.72
N CYS A 69 -0.24 5.38 -3.87
CA CYS A 69 -1.00 6.00 -4.97
C CYS A 69 -2.52 5.76 -4.89
N SER A 70 -3.15 5.59 -3.72
CA SER A 70 -4.62 5.45 -3.70
C SER A 70 -5.30 6.81 -3.94
N THR A 71 -6.36 6.82 -4.74
CA THR A 71 -6.99 8.07 -5.23
C THR A 71 -8.50 8.02 -5.17
N ARG A 72 -9.09 9.20 -5.03
CA ARG A 72 -10.55 9.36 -5.10
C ARG A 72 -10.97 9.98 -6.42
N GLN A 73 -12.11 9.55 -6.94
CA GLN A 73 -12.68 10.08 -8.19
C GLN A 73 -13.09 11.54 -8.08
N LYS A 74 -13.71 11.92 -6.96
CA LYS A 74 -14.35 13.24 -6.79
C LYS A 74 -13.81 13.99 -5.57
N LYS A 75 -13.83 15.31 -5.67
CA LYS A 75 -13.56 16.23 -4.56
C LYS A 75 -14.72 17.21 -4.37
N THR A 76 -14.92 17.60 -3.11
CA THR A 76 -15.93 18.61 -2.77
C THR A 76 -15.28 19.99 -2.81
N VAL A 77 -15.86 20.89 -3.59
CA VAL A 77 -15.48 22.31 -3.64
C VAL A 77 -16.67 23.19 -3.26
N ILE A 78 -16.40 24.39 -2.77
CA ILE A 78 -17.44 25.40 -2.52
C ILE A 78 -17.44 26.35 -3.72
N VAL A 79 -18.56 26.38 -4.46
CA VAL A 79 -18.78 27.31 -5.57
C VAL A 79 -20.02 28.12 -5.25
N ASN A 80 -19.89 29.44 -5.17
CA ASN A 80 -20.99 30.36 -4.81
C ASN A 80 -21.72 29.95 -3.50
N GLY A 81 -20.95 29.57 -2.47
CA GLY A 81 -21.49 29.15 -1.17
C GLY A 81 -22.14 27.76 -1.14
N ARG A 82 -22.18 27.02 -2.25
CA ARG A 82 -22.76 25.67 -2.33
C ARG A 82 -21.67 24.62 -2.50
N LYS A 83 -21.81 23.48 -1.80
CA LYS A 83 -20.96 22.31 -1.99
C LYS A 83 -21.25 21.67 -3.35
N LYS A 84 -20.23 21.53 -4.17
CA LYS A 84 -20.29 20.84 -5.48
C LYS A 84 -19.25 19.74 -5.51
N GLN A 85 -19.63 18.56 -6.01
CA GLN A 85 -18.67 17.51 -6.35
C GLN A 85 -18.12 17.80 -7.74
N ILE A 86 -16.80 17.82 -7.87
CA ILE A 86 -16.11 17.89 -9.15
C ILE A 86 -15.15 16.73 -9.28
N GLU A 87 -14.80 16.38 -10.51
CA GLU A 87 -13.78 15.38 -10.78
C GLU A 87 -12.43 15.83 -10.21
N ASN A 88 -11.76 14.90 -9.54
CA ASN A 88 -10.43 15.09 -9.01
C ASN A 88 -9.43 14.89 -10.15
N ILE A 89 -8.36 15.69 -10.24
CA ILE A 89 -7.30 15.45 -11.24
C ILE A 89 -6.20 14.55 -10.67
N LEU A 90 -5.40 13.95 -11.55
CA LEU A 90 -4.18 13.26 -11.14
C LEU A 90 -3.06 14.28 -10.98
N VAL A 91 -2.46 14.36 -9.79
CA VAL A 91 -1.26 15.19 -9.55
C VAL A 91 -0.01 14.50 -10.10
N GLU A 92 1.10 15.22 -10.24
CA GLU A 92 2.32 14.66 -10.85
C GLU A 92 2.82 13.41 -10.12
N HIS A 93 2.76 13.39 -8.77
CA HIS A 93 3.10 12.19 -7.99
C HIS A 93 2.33 10.95 -8.46
N GLN A 94 1.01 11.08 -8.66
CA GLN A 94 0.16 9.97 -9.08
C GLN A 94 0.47 9.55 -10.52
N ARG A 95 0.68 10.53 -11.41
CA ARG A 95 1.05 10.28 -12.81
C ARG A 95 2.37 9.52 -12.90
N ASP A 96 3.37 9.94 -12.14
CA ASP A 96 4.68 9.30 -12.11
C ASP A 96 4.62 7.84 -11.62
N ILE A 97 3.95 7.56 -10.50
CA ILE A 97 3.80 6.20 -10.00
C ILE A 97 3.05 5.31 -11.01
N LEU A 98 1.93 5.80 -11.56
CA LEU A 98 1.14 5.05 -12.54
C LEU A 98 1.92 4.81 -13.83
N ARG A 99 2.71 5.78 -14.30
CA ARG A 99 3.60 5.67 -15.46
C ARG A 99 4.66 4.59 -15.24
N LYS A 100 5.32 4.58 -14.07
CA LYS A 100 6.31 3.55 -13.70
C LYS A 100 5.69 2.14 -13.76
N VAL A 101 4.48 1.98 -13.19
CA VAL A 101 3.75 0.70 -13.25
C VAL A 101 3.42 0.33 -14.69
N ALA A 102 2.83 1.25 -15.46
CA ALA A 102 2.43 1.03 -16.84
C ALA A 102 3.60 0.57 -17.73
N LYS A 103 4.73 1.28 -17.66
CA LYS A 103 5.94 0.92 -18.44
C LYS A 103 6.45 -0.48 -18.08
N LEU A 104 6.39 -0.87 -16.81
CA LEU A 104 6.79 -2.21 -16.38
C LEU A 104 5.84 -3.30 -16.91
N ILE A 105 4.53 -3.13 -16.72
CA ILE A 105 3.55 -4.20 -16.99
C ILE A 105 3.23 -4.35 -18.47
N TYR A 106 3.19 -3.23 -19.21
CA TYR A 106 2.98 -3.24 -20.66
C TYR A 106 4.26 -3.54 -21.43
N GLN A 107 5.41 -3.48 -20.76
CA GLN A 107 6.73 -3.75 -21.36
C GLN A 107 7.00 -2.88 -22.60
N ASP A 108 6.53 -1.64 -22.55
CA ASP A 108 6.73 -0.63 -23.58
C ASP A 108 7.43 0.59 -22.95
N PRO A 109 8.77 0.68 -23.09
CA PRO A 109 9.55 1.82 -22.59
C PRO A 109 9.15 3.16 -23.24
N GLU A 110 8.67 3.11 -24.48
CA GLU A 110 8.27 4.25 -25.30
C GLU A 110 6.80 4.66 -25.09
N LEU A 111 6.09 3.96 -24.19
CA LEU A 111 4.71 4.25 -23.85
C LEU A 111 4.57 5.69 -23.33
N GLN A 112 3.73 6.46 -24.00
CA GLN A 112 3.48 7.85 -23.68
C GLN A 112 2.35 8.01 -22.65
N ASP A 113 2.38 9.09 -21.87
CA ASP A 113 1.34 9.40 -20.89
C ASP A 113 -0.08 9.41 -21.49
N SER A 114 -0.21 9.93 -22.72
CA SER A 114 -1.49 9.99 -23.44
C SER A 114 -2.03 8.62 -23.87
N GLU A 115 -1.18 7.60 -23.87
CA GLU A 115 -1.53 6.22 -24.21
C GLU A 115 -1.92 5.39 -22.97
N ILE A 116 -1.83 5.96 -21.76
CA ILE A 116 -2.14 5.28 -20.50
C ILE A 116 -3.50 5.76 -19.98
N GLY A 117 -4.49 4.88 -20.03
CA GLY A 117 -5.81 5.11 -19.43
C GLY A 117 -5.88 4.63 -18.00
N VAL A 118 -6.49 5.39 -17.11
CA VAL A 118 -6.88 4.90 -15.79
C VAL A 118 -8.32 5.25 -15.43
N ARG A 119 -9.04 4.28 -14.88
CA ARG A 119 -10.35 4.43 -14.25
C ARG A 119 -10.18 4.15 -12.77
N ARG A 120 -10.54 5.09 -11.90
CA ARG A 120 -10.32 5.01 -10.43
C ARG A 120 -11.51 4.38 -9.72
N GLU A 121 -11.33 3.80 -8.54
CA GLU A 121 -12.39 3.32 -7.63
C GLU A 121 -13.46 2.47 -8.35
N VAL A 122 -13.04 1.56 -9.22
CA VAL A 122 -13.96 0.79 -10.08
C VAL A 122 -14.72 -0.22 -9.25
N ASN A 123 -16.05 -0.15 -9.29
CA ASN A 123 -16.90 -1.12 -8.62
C ASN A 123 -16.67 -2.53 -9.20
N ILE A 124 -16.40 -3.49 -8.32
CA ILE A 124 -16.31 -4.91 -8.59
C ILE A 124 -17.60 -5.54 -8.02
N PRO A 125 -18.53 -5.97 -8.88
CA PRO A 125 -19.79 -6.55 -8.43
C PRO A 125 -19.53 -7.90 -7.75
N LEU A 126 -20.19 -8.13 -6.61
CA LEU A 126 -20.29 -9.43 -5.98
C LEU A 126 -21.67 -10.01 -6.26
N PRO A 127 -21.77 -11.26 -6.74
CA PRO A 127 -23.06 -11.89 -7.03
C PRO A 127 -24.01 -11.96 -5.83
N ASP A 128 -23.46 -12.12 -4.62
CA ASP A 128 -24.22 -12.51 -3.43
C ASP A 128 -24.24 -11.45 -2.31
N SER A 129 -23.91 -10.18 -2.59
CA SER A 129 -23.93 -9.14 -1.55
C SER A 129 -24.30 -7.76 -2.07
N ASP A 130 -25.04 -7.00 -1.26
CA ASP A 130 -25.32 -5.57 -1.47
C ASP A 130 -24.05 -4.69 -1.35
N ASN A 131 -22.94 -5.25 -0.83
CA ASN A 131 -21.66 -4.57 -0.75
C ASN A 131 -20.88 -4.71 -2.05
N SER A 132 -20.21 -3.63 -2.45
CA SER A 132 -19.30 -3.60 -3.58
C SER A 132 -17.86 -3.47 -3.09
N TYR A 133 -16.95 -4.25 -3.70
CA TYR A 133 -15.53 -3.94 -3.60
C TYR A 133 -15.18 -2.87 -4.64
N HIS A 134 -14.14 -2.09 -4.36
CA HIS A 134 -13.61 -1.12 -5.31
C HIS A 134 -12.17 -1.44 -5.64
N ALA A 135 -11.85 -1.54 -6.92
CA ALA A 135 -10.46 -1.52 -7.37
C ALA A 135 -9.88 -0.12 -7.20
N ASP A 136 -8.61 0.01 -6.80
CA ASP A 136 -7.95 1.32 -6.82
C ASP A 136 -7.96 1.88 -8.26
N TYR A 137 -7.56 1.04 -9.22
CA TYR A 137 -7.57 1.37 -10.64
C TYR A 137 -7.94 0.20 -11.54
N VAL A 138 -8.57 0.53 -12.67
CA VAL A 138 -8.43 -0.23 -13.92
C VAL A 138 -7.55 0.59 -14.84
N MET A 139 -6.46 0.00 -15.31
CA MET A 139 -5.51 0.61 -16.23
C MET A 139 -5.66 -0.01 -17.61
N ARG A 140 -5.54 0.82 -18.66
CA ARG A 140 -5.55 0.39 -20.06
C ARG A 140 -4.40 0.97 -20.86
N ASN A 141 -3.92 0.18 -21.83
CA ASN A 141 -2.96 0.60 -22.84
C ASN A 141 -3.70 0.97 -24.14
N PHE A 142 -3.53 2.19 -24.62
CA PHE A 142 -4.15 2.69 -25.86
C PHE A 142 -3.16 2.84 -27.02
N SER A 143 -1.91 2.39 -26.87
CA SER A 143 -0.90 2.46 -27.94
C SER A 143 -1.22 1.58 -29.16
N GLY A 144 -2.04 0.54 -28.97
CA GLY A 144 -2.27 -0.50 -29.98
C GLY A 144 -1.06 -1.42 -30.23
N ARG A 145 0.05 -1.23 -29.50
CA ARG A 145 1.29 -2.01 -29.63
C ARG A 145 1.41 -3.12 -28.58
N GLY A 146 0.59 -3.07 -27.53
CA GLY A 146 0.65 -3.94 -26.36
C GLY A 146 0.07 -5.34 -26.59
N ARG A 147 0.55 -6.31 -25.81
CA ARG A 147 -0.08 -7.64 -25.64
C ARG A 147 -1.01 -7.72 -24.43
N VAL A 148 -1.01 -6.67 -23.61
CA VAL A 148 -1.76 -6.55 -22.36
C VAL A 148 -2.46 -5.21 -22.42
N ASP A 149 -3.79 -5.25 -22.45
CA ASP A 149 -4.59 -4.03 -22.63
C ASP A 149 -5.45 -3.70 -21.43
N GLU A 150 -5.74 -4.68 -20.56
CA GLU A 150 -6.71 -4.54 -19.47
C GLU A 150 -6.16 -5.07 -18.16
N VAL A 151 -5.90 -4.14 -17.24
CA VAL A 151 -5.27 -4.44 -15.95
C VAL A 151 -6.13 -3.90 -14.82
N LEU A 152 -6.44 -4.75 -13.84
CA LEU A 152 -6.88 -4.30 -12.51
C LEU A 152 -5.63 -4.07 -11.66
N LEU A 153 -5.48 -2.85 -11.13
CA LEU A 153 -4.32 -2.43 -10.35
C LEU A 153 -4.74 -2.05 -8.94
N GLU A 154 -4.15 -2.75 -7.97
CA GLU A 154 -4.30 -2.51 -6.53
C GLU A 154 -3.02 -1.91 -5.95
N MET A 155 -3.17 -0.88 -5.11
CA MET A 155 -2.08 -0.16 -4.48
C MET A 155 -2.14 -0.39 -2.98
N GLN A 156 -1.15 -1.09 -2.43
CA GLN A 156 -1.06 -1.31 -0.99
C GLN A 156 0.30 -0.87 -0.45
N GLY A 157 0.33 0.18 0.38
CA GLY A 157 1.59 0.65 0.98
C GLY A 157 2.17 -0.36 1.98
N GLY A 158 2.44 0.12 3.19
CA GLY A 158 2.70 -0.73 4.34
C GLY A 158 1.44 -0.95 5.17
N GLY A 159 0.70 0.13 5.43
CA GLY A 159 -0.47 0.09 6.31
C GLY A 159 -0.13 0.54 7.74
N GLU A 160 -0.73 -0.10 8.73
CA GLU A 160 -0.68 0.37 10.12
C GLU A 160 0.66 0.10 10.81
N THR A 161 0.89 0.87 11.87
CA THR A 161 1.95 0.64 12.86
C THR A 161 1.33 0.22 14.19
N SER A 162 2.04 -0.60 14.97
CA SER A 162 1.68 -0.86 16.37
C SER A 162 1.91 0.41 17.19
N SER A 163 1.18 0.54 18.29
CA SER A 163 1.41 1.62 19.24
C SER A 163 1.39 3.03 18.61
N THR A 164 0.47 3.29 17.66
CA THR A 164 0.31 4.59 16.98
C THR A 164 0.16 5.78 17.95
N GLY A 165 -0.28 5.52 19.19
CA GLY A 165 -0.29 6.50 20.27
C GLY A 165 1.11 7.05 20.62
N GLU A 166 2.16 6.22 20.57
CA GLU A 166 3.55 6.66 20.80
C GLU A 166 4.01 7.62 19.71
N ILE A 167 3.76 7.28 18.45
CA ILE A 167 4.06 8.16 17.31
C ILE A 167 3.33 9.49 17.46
N THR A 168 2.07 9.44 17.88
CA THR A 168 1.25 10.65 18.07
C THR A 168 1.79 11.54 19.19
N ARG A 169 2.22 10.94 20.32
CA ARG A 169 2.84 11.68 21.43
C ARG A 169 4.18 12.27 21.07
N HIS A 170 5.04 11.50 20.39
CA HIS A 170 6.34 11.96 19.89
C HIS A 170 6.19 13.20 19.01
N ILE A 171 5.27 13.15 18.04
CA ILE A 171 5.05 14.28 17.13
C ILE A 171 4.44 15.49 17.86
N ALA A 172 3.57 15.26 18.85
CA ALA A 172 3.03 16.37 19.65
C ALA A 172 4.15 17.06 20.45
N ALA A 173 4.99 16.28 21.14
CA ALA A 173 6.12 16.81 21.88
C ALA A 173 7.12 17.56 20.97
N TRP A 174 7.41 17.03 19.79
CA TRP A 174 8.21 17.71 18.77
C TRP A 174 7.59 19.03 18.30
N ALA A 175 6.28 19.04 18.07
CA ALA A 175 5.56 20.21 17.59
C ALA A 175 5.46 21.34 18.62
N ASP A 176 5.53 21.02 19.92
CA ASP A 176 5.46 21.97 21.02
C ASP A 176 6.82 22.60 21.39
N LEU A 177 7.90 22.22 20.70
CA LEU A 177 9.23 22.82 20.89
C LEU A 177 9.28 24.24 20.36
N GLU A 178 10.09 25.09 21.00
CA GLU A 178 10.38 26.45 20.49
C GLU A 178 11.09 26.40 19.12
N PHE A 179 11.97 25.42 18.94
CA PHE A 179 12.71 25.17 17.70
C PHE A 179 12.56 23.70 17.28
N PRO A 180 11.46 23.32 16.61
CA PRO A 180 11.25 21.95 16.16
C PRO A 180 12.26 21.60 15.06
N THR A 181 13.01 20.51 15.25
CA THR A 181 14.00 20.04 14.26
C THR A 181 13.65 18.66 13.70
N ASN A 182 14.06 18.40 12.47
CA ASN A 182 13.95 17.11 11.80
C ASN A 182 14.72 16.01 12.53
N GLU A 183 15.83 16.37 13.18
CA GLU A 183 16.62 15.45 14.00
C GLU A 183 15.82 14.89 15.18
N ILE A 184 15.06 15.75 15.86
CA ILE A 184 14.17 15.32 16.94
C ILE A 184 12.99 14.51 16.37
N LEU A 185 12.40 14.97 15.27
CA LEU A 185 11.29 14.26 14.63
C LEU A 185 11.64 12.83 14.21
N ARG A 186 12.87 12.60 13.73
CA ARG A 186 13.36 11.28 13.29
C ARG A 186 13.93 10.41 14.42
N GLN A 187 13.81 10.82 15.68
CA GLN A 187 14.20 9.94 16.79
C GLN A 187 13.38 8.64 16.78
N PRO A 188 13.98 7.50 17.17
CA PRO A 188 13.27 6.23 17.25
C PRO A 188 12.11 6.27 18.25
N VAL A 189 10.95 5.81 17.82
CA VAL A 189 9.74 5.67 18.63
C VAL A 189 9.45 4.19 18.85
N ALA A 190 8.96 3.82 20.03
CA ALA A 190 8.60 2.44 20.41
C ALA A 190 7.31 1.93 19.71
N ALA A 191 7.33 1.96 18.38
CA ALA A 191 6.29 1.47 17.47
C ALA A 191 6.91 0.53 16.43
N ASN A 192 6.10 -0.35 15.85
CA ASN A 192 6.52 -1.32 14.85
C ASN A 192 5.59 -1.31 13.64
N THR A 193 6.07 -1.81 12.51
CA THR A 193 5.23 -2.12 11.36
C THR A 193 4.32 -3.32 11.66
N ILE A 194 3.11 -3.37 11.07
CA ILE A 194 2.20 -4.51 11.20
C ILE A 194 1.94 -5.13 9.82
N GLU A 195 2.93 -5.87 9.32
CA GLU A 195 2.88 -6.53 8.00
C GLU A 195 1.75 -7.58 7.94
N THR A 196 1.45 -8.25 9.06
CA THR A 196 0.38 -9.25 9.19
C THR A 196 -1.00 -8.70 8.82
N ASN A 197 -1.33 -7.48 9.27
CA ASN A 197 -2.64 -6.86 9.03
C ASN A 197 -2.80 -6.45 7.58
N ALA A 198 -1.75 -5.84 7.00
CA ALA A 198 -1.72 -5.49 5.59
C ALA A 198 -1.89 -6.73 4.71
N TRP A 199 -1.21 -7.83 5.06
CA TRP A 199 -1.35 -9.10 4.38
C TRP A 199 -2.75 -9.70 4.48
N ARG A 200 -3.38 -9.67 5.66
CA ARG A 200 -4.76 -10.19 5.83
C ARG A 200 -5.73 -9.49 4.87
N ARG A 201 -5.65 -8.15 4.77
CA ARG A 201 -6.46 -7.36 3.84
C ARG A 201 -6.16 -7.72 2.39
N GLN A 202 -4.90 -7.94 2.07
CA GLN A 202 -4.50 -8.25 0.70
C GLN A 202 -4.91 -9.65 0.25
N GLN A 203 -4.92 -10.65 1.14
CA GLN A 203 -5.46 -11.99 0.83
C GLN A 203 -6.91 -11.93 0.35
N GLU A 204 -7.75 -11.16 1.04
CA GLU A 204 -9.14 -10.96 0.64
C GLU A 204 -9.23 -10.31 -0.75
N GLN A 205 -8.40 -9.31 -1.02
CA GLN A 205 -8.33 -8.69 -2.36
C GLN A 205 -7.87 -9.69 -3.43
N PHE A 206 -6.87 -10.53 -3.15
CA PHE A 206 -6.43 -11.58 -4.06
C PHE A 206 -7.60 -12.52 -4.40
N LEU A 207 -8.27 -13.07 -3.39
CA LEU A 207 -9.31 -14.07 -3.57
C LEU A 207 -10.57 -13.51 -4.24
N VAL A 208 -11.00 -12.31 -3.85
CA VAL A 208 -12.25 -11.74 -4.34
C VAL A 208 -12.04 -11.03 -5.68
N LYS A 209 -11.15 -10.03 -5.72
CA LYS A 209 -10.96 -9.19 -6.92
C LYS A 209 -10.24 -9.95 -8.01
N GLY A 210 -9.25 -10.76 -7.65
CA GLY A 210 -8.51 -11.57 -8.60
C GLY A 210 -9.40 -12.56 -9.35
N ASN A 211 -10.38 -13.18 -8.69
CA ASN A 211 -11.27 -14.14 -9.32
C ASN A 211 -12.16 -13.49 -10.38
N VAL A 212 -12.69 -12.29 -10.09
CA VAL A 212 -13.48 -11.52 -11.07
C VAL A 212 -12.64 -11.17 -12.31
N VAL A 213 -11.39 -10.76 -12.11
CA VAL A 213 -10.47 -10.41 -13.21
C VAL A 213 -10.10 -11.64 -14.05
N ASP A 214 -9.76 -12.75 -13.41
CA ASP A 214 -9.39 -14.01 -14.08
C ASP A 214 -10.56 -14.53 -14.93
N GLN A 215 -11.79 -14.49 -14.42
CA GLN A 215 -13.01 -14.87 -15.16
C GLN A 215 -13.32 -13.94 -16.33
N THR A 216 -12.94 -12.66 -16.23
CA THR A 216 -13.13 -11.67 -17.30
C THR A 216 -12.01 -11.72 -18.34
N GLY A 217 -10.93 -12.47 -18.10
CA GLY A 217 -9.76 -12.56 -18.98
C GLY A 217 -8.78 -11.38 -18.85
N GLY A 218 -8.95 -10.53 -17.83
CA GLY A 218 -8.05 -9.43 -17.53
C GLY A 218 -6.77 -9.89 -16.80
N LYS A 219 -5.86 -8.94 -16.54
CA LYS A 219 -4.69 -9.19 -15.69
C LYS A 219 -4.80 -8.41 -14.39
N ILE A 220 -4.24 -8.96 -13.32
CA ILE A 220 -4.24 -8.29 -12.01
C ILE A 220 -2.82 -7.93 -11.60
N VAL A 221 -2.64 -6.70 -11.09
CA VAL A 221 -1.35 -6.17 -10.64
C VAL A 221 -1.52 -5.66 -9.21
N PHE A 222 -0.65 -6.13 -8.32
CA PHE A 222 -0.53 -5.61 -6.96
C PHE A 222 0.78 -4.86 -6.82
N ALA A 223 0.69 -3.55 -6.69
CA ALA A 223 1.80 -2.67 -6.38
C ALA A 223 1.89 -2.49 -4.86
N VAL A 224 2.99 -2.93 -4.26
CA VAL A 224 3.17 -2.96 -2.80
C VAL A 224 4.41 -2.21 -2.33
N GLY A 225 4.50 -1.87 -1.03
CA GLY A 225 5.77 -1.46 -0.43
C GLY A 225 6.77 -2.63 -0.29
N SER A 226 8.07 -2.35 -0.39
CA SER A 226 9.15 -3.36 -0.34
C SER A 226 9.10 -4.32 0.86
N LEU A 227 8.83 -3.80 2.06
CA LEU A 227 8.69 -4.63 3.26
C LEU A 227 7.46 -5.55 3.21
N LEU A 228 6.36 -5.07 2.65
CA LEU A 228 5.18 -5.90 2.46
C LEU A 228 5.50 -7.00 1.45
N TYR A 229 6.16 -6.67 0.33
CA TYR A 229 6.63 -7.68 -0.62
C TYR A 229 7.48 -8.77 0.06
N ASP A 230 8.47 -8.41 0.87
CA ASP A 230 9.32 -9.39 1.55
C ASP A 230 8.51 -10.32 2.46
N TYR A 231 7.49 -9.77 3.12
CA TYR A 231 6.57 -10.53 3.94
C TYR A 231 5.73 -11.50 3.11
N LEU A 232 5.23 -11.08 1.95
CA LEU A 232 4.49 -11.93 1.01
C LEU A 232 5.40 -13.01 0.41
N HIS A 233 6.57 -12.62 -0.07
CA HIS A 233 7.53 -13.49 -0.75
C HIS A 233 7.97 -14.65 0.13
N ARG A 234 8.18 -14.44 1.45
CA ARG A 234 8.49 -15.53 2.38
C ARG A 234 7.43 -16.63 2.41
N ARG A 235 6.17 -16.30 2.11
CA ARG A 235 5.09 -17.29 2.05
C ARG A 235 5.15 -18.05 0.76
N PHE A 236 5.22 -17.36 -0.38
CA PHE A 236 5.14 -18.02 -1.68
C PHE A 236 6.47 -18.40 -2.33
N ARG A 237 7.62 -18.15 -1.69
CA ARG A 237 8.94 -18.53 -2.24
C ARG A 237 9.08 -20.02 -2.53
N ASN A 238 8.39 -20.87 -1.76
CA ASN A 238 8.43 -22.33 -1.90
C ASN A 238 7.37 -22.86 -2.87
N ALA A 239 6.54 -21.98 -3.45
CA ALA A 239 5.42 -22.35 -4.28
C ALA A 239 5.80 -22.74 -5.73
N ASN A 240 7.10 -22.71 -6.08
CA ASN A 240 7.61 -22.92 -7.44
C ASN A 240 6.87 -22.08 -8.49
N LEU A 241 6.50 -20.85 -8.14
CA LEU A 241 5.88 -19.91 -9.06
C LEU A 241 6.90 -19.53 -10.13
N ARG A 242 6.62 -19.92 -11.38
CA ARG A 242 7.45 -19.57 -12.52
C ARG A 242 7.31 -18.08 -12.81
N ASP A 243 8.43 -17.45 -13.17
CA ASP A 243 8.43 -16.12 -13.76
C ASP A 243 7.91 -16.20 -15.19
N LEU A 244 6.80 -15.52 -15.44
CA LEU A 244 6.10 -15.47 -16.72
C LEU A 244 6.17 -14.08 -17.35
N LYS A 245 7.13 -13.22 -16.95
CA LYS A 245 7.26 -11.84 -17.47
C LYS A 245 7.28 -11.80 -19.00
N ALA A 246 8.07 -12.66 -19.65
CA ALA A 246 8.17 -12.77 -21.10
C ALA A 246 7.05 -13.63 -21.76
N HIS A 247 6.12 -14.16 -20.96
CA HIS A 247 5.07 -15.10 -21.37
C HIS A 247 3.68 -14.57 -20.98
N ASN A 248 2.65 -15.42 -21.04
CA ASN A 248 1.29 -15.03 -20.69
C ASN A 248 1.05 -15.11 -19.17
N TRP A 249 1.56 -14.12 -18.43
CA TRP A 249 1.24 -13.93 -17.02
C TRP A 249 -0.21 -13.44 -16.83
N THR A 250 -0.83 -13.72 -15.69
CA THR A 250 -2.16 -13.16 -15.33
C THR A 250 -2.15 -12.42 -13.99
N LEU A 251 -1.09 -12.61 -13.19
CA LEU A 251 -0.82 -11.88 -11.97
C LEU A 251 0.57 -11.25 -12.02
N CYS A 252 0.67 -9.98 -11.62
CA CYS A 252 1.93 -9.32 -11.29
C CYS A 252 1.90 -8.84 -9.83
N ILE A 253 2.98 -9.08 -9.09
CA ILE A 253 3.24 -8.42 -7.81
C ILE A 253 4.55 -7.66 -7.96
N LEU A 254 4.52 -6.35 -7.72
CA LEU A 254 5.69 -5.48 -7.82
C LEU A 254 5.87 -4.68 -6.53
N ALA A 255 7.11 -4.41 -6.17
CA ALA A 255 7.42 -3.62 -4.98
C ALA A 255 7.93 -2.22 -5.35
N PHE A 256 7.53 -1.23 -4.56
CA PHE A 256 8.15 0.09 -4.52
C PHE A 256 9.12 0.20 -3.34
N LYS A 257 10.26 0.85 -3.58
CA LYS A 257 11.24 1.24 -2.57
C LYS A 257 11.59 2.72 -2.71
N GLU A 258 12.27 3.25 -1.71
CA GLU A 258 12.93 4.55 -1.82
C GLU A 258 13.98 4.49 -2.94
N ASP A 259 13.98 5.50 -3.79
CA ASP A 259 15.02 5.73 -4.77
C ASP A 259 16.16 6.51 -4.11
N THR A 260 17.31 5.86 -3.99
CA THR A 260 18.52 6.43 -3.38
C THR A 260 19.58 6.75 -4.43
N SER A 261 19.19 6.86 -5.71
CA SER A 261 20.14 7.18 -6.79
C SER A 261 20.70 8.60 -6.70
N ASP A 262 19.89 9.53 -6.19
CA ASP A 262 20.26 10.92 -5.95
C ASP A 262 20.38 11.23 -4.45
N GLU A 263 21.12 12.30 -4.12
CA GLU A 263 21.20 12.81 -2.76
C GLU A 263 19.83 13.31 -2.23
N PRO A 264 19.55 13.15 -0.92
CA PRO A 264 18.36 13.67 -0.29
C PRO A 264 18.14 15.17 -0.52
N ARG A 265 16.98 15.55 -1.08
CA ARG A 265 16.55 16.94 -1.27
C ARG A 265 15.21 17.20 -0.59
N PRO A 266 14.92 18.45 -0.17
CA PRO A 266 13.62 18.79 0.40
C PRO A 266 12.45 18.38 -0.51
N GLY A 267 11.37 17.91 0.12
CA GLY A 267 10.23 17.32 -0.56
C GLY A 267 10.01 15.84 -0.24
N PRO A 268 9.18 15.14 -1.05
CA PRO A 268 8.88 13.74 -0.84
C PRO A 268 10.09 12.83 -1.05
N ILE A 269 10.10 11.70 -0.37
CA ILE A 269 11.04 10.62 -0.67
C ILE A 269 10.73 10.10 -2.09
N PRO A 270 11.66 10.09 -3.04
CA PRO A 270 11.39 9.54 -4.37
C PRO A 270 11.15 8.02 -4.26
N LEU A 271 10.19 7.49 -5.02
CA LEU A 271 9.91 6.06 -5.09
C LEU A 271 10.23 5.49 -6.46
N ILE A 272 10.82 4.29 -6.48
CA ILE A 272 11.11 3.52 -7.69
C ILE A 272 10.62 2.09 -7.51
N ILE A 273 10.31 1.43 -8.63
CA ILE A 273 10.02 -0.01 -8.63
C ILE A 273 11.34 -0.75 -8.35
N ASP A 274 11.29 -1.71 -7.43
CA ASP A 274 12.40 -2.60 -7.15
C ASP A 274 12.33 -3.80 -8.11
N ASP A 275 13.10 -3.74 -9.20
CA ASP A 275 13.10 -4.79 -10.24
C ASP A 275 13.40 -6.18 -9.67
N SER A 276 14.21 -6.26 -8.61
CA SER A 276 14.54 -7.49 -7.89
C SER A 276 13.37 -8.09 -7.10
N LYS A 277 12.30 -7.31 -6.89
CA LYS A 277 11.08 -7.67 -6.16
C LYS A 277 9.86 -7.52 -7.06
N THR A 278 9.96 -8.14 -8.24
CA THR A 278 8.86 -8.29 -9.18
C THR A 278 8.58 -9.78 -9.41
N LEU A 279 7.30 -10.13 -9.47
CA LEU A 279 6.85 -11.49 -9.76
C LEU A 279 5.75 -11.39 -10.81
N PHE A 280 6.00 -11.99 -11.97
CA PHE A 280 4.99 -12.23 -13.00
C PHE A 280 4.64 -13.70 -12.99
N THR A 281 3.39 -14.06 -12.74
CA THR A 281 2.99 -15.46 -12.62
C THR A 281 1.55 -15.69 -13.06
N ASN A 282 1.07 -16.92 -12.91
CA ASN A 282 -0.33 -17.27 -13.16
C ASN A 282 -1.14 -17.12 -11.86
N TYR A 283 -2.23 -16.34 -11.93
CA TYR A 283 -3.13 -16.06 -10.83
C TYR A 283 -3.69 -17.33 -10.18
N SER A 284 -4.22 -18.27 -10.97
CA SER A 284 -4.84 -19.49 -10.44
C SER A 284 -3.83 -20.37 -9.69
N THR A 285 -2.60 -20.44 -10.16
CA THR A 285 -1.49 -21.14 -9.48
C THR A 285 -1.14 -20.46 -8.16
N PHE A 286 -1.06 -19.13 -8.16
CA PHE A 286 -0.81 -18.34 -6.95
C PHE A 286 -1.92 -18.51 -5.90
N VAL A 287 -3.18 -18.46 -6.30
CA VAL A 287 -4.32 -18.65 -5.39
C VAL A 287 -4.33 -20.03 -4.77
N ARG A 288 -4.12 -21.09 -5.57
CA ARG A 288 -4.00 -22.45 -5.04
C ARG A 288 -2.94 -22.53 -3.95
N PHE A 289 -1.79 -21.90 -4.18
CA PHE A 289 -0.75 -21.84 -3.16
C PHE A 289 -1.17 -21.07 -1.90
N LEU A 290 -1.95 -19.98 -2.04
CA LEU A 290 -2.48 -19.23 -0.91
C LEU A 290 -3.50 -20.03 -0.10
N THR A 291 -4.30 -20.88 -0.75
CA THR A 291 -5.29 -21.72 -0.06
C THR A 291 -4.67 -22.95 0.57
N ASP A 292 -3.57 -23.47 0.00
CA ASP A 292 -2.87 -24.67 0.49
C ASP A 292 -1.87 -24.35 1.63
N GLN A 293 -2.04 -23.21 2.32
CA GLN A 293 -1.20 -22.81 3.45
C GLN A 293 -1.49 -23.67 4.69
N GLY A 294 -0.49 -24.41 5.16
CA GLY A 294 -0.57 -25.25 6.36
C GLY A 294 0.03 -26.63 6.11
N ALA A 295 0.31 -27.37 7.18
CA ALA A 295 0.72 -28.76 7.11
C ALA A 295 -0.11 -29.58 8.10
N PRO A 296 -0.38 -30.87 7.82
CA PRO A 296 -0.93 -31.77 8.83
C PRO A 296 -0.05 -31.74 10.08
N ARG A 297 -0.65 -31.38 11.21
CA ARG A 297 -0.02 -31.38 12.54
C ARG A 297 -0.94 -32.12 13.51
N PRO A 298 -0.91 -33.47 13.50
CA PRO A 298 -1.76 -34.29 14.38
C PRO A 298 -1.60 -33.91 15.86
N GLU A 299 -0.39 -33.49 16.24
CA GLU A 299 -0.05 -33.05 17.60
C GLU A 299 -0.92 -31.88 18.11
N LEU A 300 -1.56 -31.10 17.21
CA LEU A 300 -2.52 -30.05 17.59
C LEU A 300 -3.77 -30.61 18.27
N PHE A 301 -4.11 -31.88 18.02
CA PHE A 301 -5.28 -32.56 18.56
C PHE A 301 -4.91 -33.55 19.69
N GLU A 302 -3.67 -33.47 20.16
CA GLU A 302 -3.10 -34.30 21.22
C GLU A 302 -2.73 -33.42 22.42
N GLY A 303 -2.40 -34.04 23.55
CA GLY A 303 -2.04 -33.34 24.78
C GLY A 303 -3.22 -33.11 25.71
N SER A 304 -3.07 -32.14 26.62
CA SER A 304 -4.05 -31.90 27.68
C SER A 304 -5.16 -30.96 27.21
N PHE A 305 -6.40 -31.39 27.36
CA PHE A 305 -7.62 -30.64 27.07
C PHE A 305 -8.34 -30.31 28.37
N LEU A 306 -8.76 -29.06 28.47
CA LEU A 306 -9.72 -28.62 29.48
C LEU A 306 -11.12 -28.93 28.98
N ARG A 307 -11.86 -29.75 29.73
CA ARG A 307 -13.28 -29.99 29.48
C ARG A 307 -14.11 -28.82 30.03
N LEU A 308 -15.33 -28.67 29.53
CA LEU A 308 -16.25 -27.60 29.93
C LEU A 308 -16.72 -27.71 31.40
N ASP A 309 -16.55 -28.87 32.03
CA ASP A 309 -16.76 -29.10 33.47
C ASP A 309 -15.52 -28.74 34.31
N ASN A 310 -14.50 -28.13 33.71
CA ASN A 310 -13.19 -27.81 34.27
C ASN A 310 -12.31 -29.01 34.63
N SER A 311 -12.69 -30.24 34.27
CA SER A 311 -11.79 -31.38 34.40
C SER A 311 -10.77 -31.42 33.25
N SER A 312 -9.60 -31.99 33.51
CA SER A 312 -8.54 -32.14 32.49
C SER A 312 -8.54 -33.57 31.95
N VAL A 313 -8.34 -33.72 30.64
CA VAL A 313 -8.13 -35.02 29.97
C VAL A 313 -6.93 -34.93 29.05
N THR A 314 -6.09 -35.97 29.00
CA THR A 314 -4.92 -36.01 28.10
C THR A 314 -5.19 -36.99 26.97
N ILE A 315 -5.04 -36.53 25.73
CA ILE A 315 -5.08 -37.35 24.52
C ILE A 315 -3.63 -37.67 24.13
N MET A 316 -3.28 -38.95 24.08
CA MET A 316 -1.92 -39.37 23.69
C MET A 316 -1.78 -39.43 22.16
N PRO A 317 -0.56 -39.25 21.63
CA PRO A 317 -0.28 -39.46 20.21
C PRO A 317 -0.69 -40.88 19.78
N ARG A 318 -1.24 -41.00 18.57
CA ARG A 318 -1.57 -42.29 17.95
C ARG A 318 -0.40 -42.89 17.20
#